data_AF-A0A7S4EZX5-F1
#
_entry.id   AF-A0A7S4EZX5-F1
#
_cell.length_a   1.000
_cell.length_b   1.000
_cell.length_c   1.000
_cell.angle_alpha   90.00
_cell.angle_beta   90.00
_cell.angle_gamma   90.00
#
_symmetry.space_group_name_H-M   'P 1'
#
loop_
_entity.id
_entity.type
_entity.pdbx_description
1 polymer ?
#
loop_
_entity_poly.entity_id
_entity_poly.type
_entity_poly.pdbx_seq_one_letter_code
_entity_poly.pdbx_strand_id
1 'polypeptide(L)'
;MRVAVMPSAPAFQRSHRALPPSMDISQGTIGVGIIGAGRIGIVHLEALALCPTVKPVIISNPTVSKAKAAAEMYPGMAWTDTDTDVINHPDVDAVWICSPSQFHAAQITACAHAGKHVFCEKPIATNLEETFKAVNLCREKGVKLMTALQRRFDPNFARVRQSIQNGDIGEPILVKLCSRDPAPPPLKYVKGGGGIFKDMAIHDLDMSRFLMGSEPVAIMASGSCTVSPEIAELDGPEKYDTASIMVKFANGREALIDVCRQAPYGYDQRAEVLGTKGMMQTDNMHPSTARIFSDKFVGSADMPYDFFMSRYKEAYKQETMAFVDSLVNDTPAPCSGRDGLVALIMAIAAGISAEERRWVQFDEVLVAEGIINKPALAPERPMSAEAWVKAALRGIERDPNSETDLREVFILFDLDSDGEVTAPEVSEALTLLGLSRTPEQVKEMVAKVDGNKDGKIDVEEFLKLWKSTGSLVDSQRDSAFKNVFAFFDPVARN
;
A
#
# COMPACT_ATOMS: atom_id res chain seq x y z
N MET A 1 -20.78 -36.91 -34.04
CA MET A 1 -21.70 -35.92 -33.42
C MET A 1 -22.16 -36.49 -32.08
N ARG A 2 -21.57 -35.99 -30.97
CA ARG A 2 -22.01 -36.06 -29.56
C ARG A 2 -20.77 -35.94 -28.67
N VAL A 3 -20.66 -34.78 -28.02
CA VAL A 3 -19.68 -34.47 -26.97
C VAL A 3 -20.08 -35.24 -25.72
N ALA A 4 -19.15 -36.00 -25.13
CA ALA A 4 -19.32 -36.64 -23.84
C ALA A 4 -18.69 -35.75 -22.76
N VAL A 5 -19.51 -35.35 -21.80
CA VAL A 5 -19.18 -34.54 -20.62
C VAL A 5 -18.49 -35.42 -19.58
N MET A 6 -17.35 -34.99 -19.06
CA MET A 6 -16.67 -35.61 -17.91
C MET A 6 -17.23 -35.06 -16.58
N PRO A 7 -17.17 -35.82 -15.46
CA PRO A 7 -17.86 -35.49 -14.22
C PRO A 7 -17.10 -34.44 -13.37
N SER A 8 -17.88 -33.67 -12.61
CA SER A 8 -17.45 -32.67 -11.63
C SER A 8 -16.62 -33.26 -10.48
N ALA A 9 -15.59 -32.52 -10.05
CA ALA A 9 -14.78 -32.78 -8.86
C ALA A 9 -15.60 -32.61 -7.55
N PRO A 10 -15.21 -33.28 -6.43
CA PRO A 10 -16.01 -33.34 -5.21
C PRO A 10 -15.92 -32.06 -4.36
N ALA A 11 -17.03 -31.76 -3.66
CA ALA A 11 -17.20 -30.60 -2.81
C ALA A 11 -16.37 -30.70 -1.50
N PHE A 12 -15.61 -29.65 -1.19
CA PHE A 12 -14.95 -29.46 0.10
C PHE A 12 -16.00 -28.98 1.13
N GLN A 13 -16.29 -29.81 2.13
CA GLN A 13 -17.08 -29.42 3.31
C GLN A 13 -16.24 -28.49 4.20
N ARG A 14 -16.63 -27.21 4.29
CA ARG A 14 -16.06 -26.25 5.25
C ARG A 14 -16.62 -26.51 6.64
N SER A 15 -15.74 -26.70 7.63
CA SER A 15 -16.11 -26.72 9.05
C SER A 15 -16.60 -25.34 9.48
N HIS A 16 -17.86 -25.25 9.90
CA HIS A 16 -18.50 -24.03 10.40
C HIS A 16 -17.91 -23.61 11.76
N ARG A 17 -16.96 -22.67 11.75
CA ARG A 17 -16.80 -21.71 12.85
C ARG A 17 -17.56 -20.46 12.41
N ALA A 18 -18.55 -20.03 13.19
CA ALA A 18 -19.38 -18.89 12.83
C ALA A 18 -18.51 -17.63 12.73
N LEU A 19 -18.30 -17.16 11.49
CA LEU A 19 -17.84 -15.81 11.22
C LEU A 19 -18.93 -14.83 11.73
N PRO A 20 -18.55 -13.64 12.23
CA PRO A 20 -19.54 -12.59 12.51
C PRO A 20 -20.40 -12.36 11.27
N PRO A 21 -21.69 -11.98 11.42
CA PRO A 21 -22.58 -11.82 10.29
C PRO A 21 -21.95 -10.87 9.27
N SER A 22 -21.62 -11.40 8.10
CA SER A 22 -21.31 -10.59 6.92
C SER A 22 -22.50 -9.66 6.72
N MET A 23 -22.29 -8.34 6.74
CA MET A 23 -23.35 -7.40 6.42
C MET A 23 -23.88 -7.74 5.02
N ASP A 24 -25.14 -8.16 4.95
CA ASP A 24 -25.82 -8.48 3.71
C ASP A 24 -26.25 -7.16 3.04
N ILE A 25 -25.30 -6.51 2.36
CA ILE A 25 -25.52 -5.26 1.62
C ILE A 25 -26.18 -5.56 0.26
N SER A 26 -26.45 -6.83 -0.07
CA SER A 26 -26.79 -7.28 -1.43
C SER A 26 -28.13 -6.76 -1.97
N GLN A 27 -28.98 -6.10 -1.15
CA GLN A 27 -30.19 -5.40 -1.59
C GLN A 27 -30.46 -4.04 -0.89
N GLY A 28 -29.46 -3.45 -0.20
CA GLY A 28 -29.65 -2.27 0.66
C GLY A 28 -28.92 -1.01 0.19
N THR A 29 -29.50 0.16 0.45
CA THR A 29 -28.78 1.44 0.38
C THR A 29 -27.78 1.51 1.53
N ILE A 30 -26.50 1.77 1.25
CA ILE A 30 -25.43 1.92 2.24
C ILE A 30 -25.60 3.24 2.98
N GLY A 31 -25.79 3.19 4.29
CA GLY A 31 -25.78 4.36 5.15
C GLY A 31 -24.35 4.87 5.37
N VAL A 32 -24.11 6.14 5.08
CA VAL A 32 -22.77 6.73 5.20
C VAL A 32 -22.74 7.84 6.24
N GLY A 33 -21.80 7.74 7.17
CA GLY A 33 -21.43 8.77 8.11
C GLY A 33 -20.18 9.51 7.65
N ILE A 34 -20.07 10.81 7.93
CA ILE A 34 -18.91 11.62 7.55
C ILE A 34 -18.35 12.32 8.78
N ILE A 35 -17.06 12.13 9.05
CA ILE A 35 -16.35 12.85 10.09
C ILE A 35 -15.55 13.98 9.44
N GLY A 36 -15.99 15.21 9.67
CA GLY A 36 -15.31 16.42 9.18
C GLY A 36 -16.00 17.09 7.99
N ALA A 37 -16.88 18.05 8.27
CA ALA A 37 -17.44 18.99 7.28
C ALA A 37 -16.44 20.09 6.81
N GLY A 38 -15.19 19.73 6.58
CA GLY A 38 -14.19 20.61 5.95
C GLY A 38 -14.31 20.61 4.43
N ARG A 39 -13.45 21.37 3.72
CA ARG A 39 -13.47 21.45 2.25
C ARG A 39 -13.57 20.07 1.58
N ILE A 40 -12.77 19.11 2.03
CA ILE A 40 -12.72 17.78 1.41
C ILE A 40 -13.90 16.89 1.79
N GLY A 41 -14.40 16.99 3.03
CA GLY A 41 -15.61 16.29 3.44
C GLY A 41 -16.84 16.71 2.63
N ILE A 42 -16.91 17.99 2.22
CA ILE A 42 -17.96 18.48 1.31
C ILE A 42 -17.81 17.87 -0.08
N VAL A 43 -16.59 17.77 -0.63
CA VAL A 43 -16.34 17.13 -1.93
C VAL A 43 -16.79 15.66 -1.92
N HIS A 44 -16.46 14.91 -0.87
CA HIS A 44 -16.92 13.53 -0.74
C HIS A 44 -18.42 13.44 -0.55
N LEU A 45 -19.02 14.31 0.25
CA LEU A 45 -20.47 14.36 0.42
C LEU A 45 -21.19 14.61 -0.91
N GLU A 46 -20.68 15.54 -1.74
CA GLU A 46 -21.18 15.77 -3.10
C GLU A 46 -21.06 14.52 -3.98
N ALA A 47 -19.93 13.81 -3.94
CA ALA A 47 -19.73 12.57 -4.68
C ALA A 47 -20.64 11.43 -4.20
N LEU A 48 -20.80 11.27 -2.89
CA LEU A 48 -21.67 10.27 -2.25
C LEU A 48 -23.14 10.51 -2.64
N ALA A 49 -23.57 11.76 -2.71
CA ALA A 49 -24.92 12.11 -3.11
C ALA A 49 -25.25 11.77 -4.58
N LEU A 50 -24.23 11.54 -5.42
CA LEU A 50 -24.42 11.07 -6.80
C LEU A 50 -24.55 9.54 -6.89
N CYS A 51 -24.35 8.82 -5.78
CA CYS A 51 -24.38 7.35 -5.75
C CYS A 51 -25.79 6.86 -5.36
N PRO A 52 -26.54 6.21 -6.26
CA PRO A 52 -27.92 5.75 -5.97
C PRO A 52 -28.01 4.70 -4.85
N THR A 53 -26.91 3.99 -4.60
CA THR A 53 -26.79 2.94 -3.59
C THR A 53 -26.31 3.49 -2.24
N VAL A 54 -26.22 4.81 -2.06
CA VAL A 54 -25.74 5.46 -0.84
C VAL A 54 -26.79 6.39 -0.25
N LYS A 55 -26.87 6.43 1.07
CA LYS A 55 -27.65 7.41 1.84
C LYS A 55 -26.71 8.13 2.81
N PRO A 56 -26.43 9.42 2.62
CA PRO A 56 -25.77 10.23 3.66
C PRO A 56 -26.67 10.30 4.91
N VAL A 57 -26.17 9.84 6.05
CA VAL A 57 -26.93 9.69 7.30
C VAL A 57 -26.62 10.81 8.28
N ILE A 58 -25.34 11.03 8.56
CA ILE A 58 -24.91 11.98 9.58
C ILE A 58 -23.53 12.55 9.23
N ILE A 59 -23.31 13.84 9.52
CA ILE A 59 -22.00 14.49 9.40
C ILE A 59 -21.59 15.19 10.69
N SER A 60 -20.31 15.07 11.04
CA SER A 60 -19.75 15.79 12.18
C SER A 60 -18.79 16.90 11.80
N ASN A 61 -18.77 17.94 12.63
CA ASN A 61 -17.67 18.90 12.69
C ASN A 61 -17.67 19.59 14.05
N PRO A 62 -16.53 19.70 14.75
CA PRO A 62 -16.44 20.46 16.00
C PRO A 62 -16.88 21.92 15.84
N THR A 63 -16.70 22.49 14.64
CA THR A 63 -17.35 23.75 14.27
C THR A 63 -18.80 23.46 13.85
N VAL A 64 -19.73 23.46 14.81
CA VAL A 64 -21.16 23.12 14.62
C VAL A 64 -21.80 23.78 13.39
N SER A 65 -21.48 25.05 13.11
CA SER A 65 -22.04 25.75 11.94
C SER A 65 -21.68 25.09 10.61
N LYS A 66 -20.51 24.46 10.48
CA LYS A 66 -20.11 23.71 9.28
C LYS A 66 -20.89 22.41 9.14
N ALA A 67 -21.07 21.67 10.24
CA ALA A 67 -21.85 20.43 10.22
C ALA A 67 -23.32 20.69 9.85
N LYS A 68 -23.92 21.73 10.43
CA LYS A 68 -25.28 22.19 10.10
C LYS A 68 -25.41 22.56 8.63
N ALA A 69 -24.54 23.44 8.14
CA ALA A 69 -24.56 23.87 6.75
C ALA A 69 -24.41 22.69 5.79
N ALA A 70 -23.59 21.70 6.13
CA ALA A 70 -23.42 20.51 5.30
C ALA A 70 -24.65 19.60 5.29
N ALA A 71 -25.29 19.38 6.45
CA ALA A 71 -26.52 18.60 6.54
C ALA A 71 -27.70 19.29 5.81
N GLU A 72 -27.77 20.63 5.80
CA GLU A 72 -28.79 21.39 5.06
C GLU A 72 -28.74 21.16 3.54
N MET A 73 -27.59 20.75 2.99
CA MET A 73 -27.48 20.42 1.57
C MET A 73 -28.24 19.13 1.20
N TYR A 74 -28.57 18.27 2.18
CA TYR A 74 -29.16 16.95 1.95
C TYR A 74 -30.34 16.67 2.90
N PRO A 75 -31.59 16.75 2.39
CA PRO A 75 -32.78 16.50 3.20
C PRO A 75 -32.73 15.15 3.93
N GLY A 76 -32.91 15.18 5.25
CA GLY A 76 -32.95 13.98 6.11
C GLY A 76 -31.59 13.56 6.68
N MET A 77 -30.51 14.26 6.34
CA MET A 77 -29.19 14.04 6.94
C MET A 77 -29.08 14.73 8.30
N ALA A 78 -28.61 13.99 9.31
CA ALA A 78 -28.35 14.51 10.65
C ALA A 78 -26.98 15.22 10.71
N TRP A 79 -26.77 16.00 11.78
CA TRP A 79 -25.48 16.59 12.10
C TRP A 79 -25.16 16.45 13.58
N THR A 80 -23.88 16.45 13.91
CA THR A 80 -23.34 16.41 15.28
C THR A 80 -22.01 17.18 15.34
N ASP A 81 -21.48 17.45 16.54
CA ASP A 81 -20.14 18.00 16.74
C ASP A 81 -19.08 16.95 17.11
N THR A 82 -19.48 15.70 17.34
CA THR A 82 -18.57 14.60 17.71
C THR A 82 -18.42 13.56 16.60
N ASP A 83 -17.23 12.95 16.50
CA ASP A 83 -17.01 11.79 15.65
C ASP A 83 -17.68 10.52 16.21
N THR A 84 -17.74 10.40 17.52
CA THR A 84 -18.30 9.25 18.25
C THR A 84 -19.77 9.01 17.90
N ASP A 85 -20.56 10.08 17.78
CA ASP A 85 -21.97 9.97 17.36
C ASP A 85 -22.11 9.44 15.92
N VAL A 86 -21.18 9.81 15.02
CA VAL A 86 -21.16 9.30 13.64
C VAL A 86 -20.82 7.82 13.63
N ILE A 87 -19.77 7.43 14.37
CA ILE A 87 -19.26 6.05 14.43
C ILE A 87 -20.31 5.09 15.03
N ASN A 88 -21.01 5.54 16.07
CA ASN A 88 -21.98 4.71 16.79
C ASN A 88 -23.40 4.78 16.19
N HIS A 89 -23.63 5.58 15.15
CA HIS A 89 -24.96 5.72 14.57
C HIS A 89 -25.46 4.36 14.03
N PRO A 90 -26.68 3.92 14.39
CA PRO A 90 -27.18 2.60 14.01
C PRO A 90 -27.36 2.44 12.50
N ASP A 91 -27.77 3.50 11.82
CA ASP A 91 -28.01 3.50 10.37
C ASP A 91 -26.75 3.76 9.52
N VAL A 92 -25.56 3.85 10.12
CA VAL A 92 -24.30 4.05 9.38
C VAL A 92 -23.62 2.70 9.16
N ASP A 93 -23.30 2.34 7.93
CA ASP A 93 -22.55 1.13 7.57
C ASP A 93 -21.07 1.44 7.30
N ALA A 94 -20.80 2.63 6.74
CA ALA A 94 -19.47 3.08 6.39
C ALA A 94 -19.22 4.54 6.81
N VAL A 95 -17.98 4.85 7.19
CA VAL A 95 -17.56 6.16 7.69
C VAL A 95 -16.48 6.75 6.78
N TRP A 96 -16.72 7.97 6.30
CA TRP A 96 -15.73 8.81 5.62
C TRP A 96 -15.02 9.68 6.65
N ILE A 97 -13.75 9.39 6.90
CA ILE A 97 -12.87 10.15 7.78
C ILE A 97 -12.20 11.24 6.93
N CYS A 98 -12.64 12.48 7.12
CA CYS A 98 -12.16 13.69 6.45
C CYS A 98 -11.71 14.78 7.45
N SER A 99 -11.42 14.38 8.70
CA SER A 99 -10.89 15.24 9.75
C SER A 99 -9.40 15.54 9.54
N PRO A 100 -8.76 16.34 10.40
CA PRO A 100 -7.30 16.46 10.40
C PRO A 100 -6.59 15.11 10.65
N SER A 101 -5.45 14.90 9.99
CA SER A 101 -4.76 13.60 9.89
C SER A 101 -4.27 13.03 11.23
N GLN A 102 -4.05 13.86 12.23
CA GLN A 102 -3.67 13.41 13.57
C GLN A 102 -4.76 12.59 14.28
N PHE A 103 -6.01 12.66 13.82
CA PHE A 103 -7.13 11.92 14.42
C PHE A 103 -7.46 10.61 13.70
N HIS A 104 -6.89 10.40 12.50
CA HIS A 104 -7.29 9.30 11.63
C HIS A 104 -7.09 7.92 12.26
N ALA A 105 -5.92 7.62 12.84
CA ALA A 105 -5.64 6.29 13.40
C ALA A 105 -6.62 5.90 14.52
N ALA A 106 -6.93 6.84 15.41
CA ALA A 106 -7.90 6.64 16.49
C ALA A 106 -9.32 6.42 15.95
N GLN A 107 -9.73 7.19 14.94
CA GLN A 107 -11.05 7.08 14.32
C GLN A 107 -11.20 5.80 13.49
N ILE A 108 -10.17 5.39 12.75
CA ILE A 108 -10.12 4.10 12.05
C ILE A 108 -10.30 2.96 13.06
N THR A 109 -9.55 3.00 14.16
CA THR A 109 -9.63 2.01 15.24
C THR A 109 -11.04 1.94 15.84
N ALA A 110 -11.65 3.10 16.13
CA ALA A 110 -13.01 3.18 16.65
C ALA A 110 -14.04 2.61 15.66
N CYS A 111 -13.93 2.94 14.37
CA CYS A 111 -14.79 2.38 13.32
C CYS A 111 -14.64 0.86 13.24
N ALA A 112 -13.41 0.33 13.30
CA ALA A 112 -13.15 -1.10 13.26
C ALA A 112 -13.78 -1.84 14.45
N HIS A 113 -13.72 -1.26 15.66
CA HIS A 113 -14.42 -1.80 16.83
C HIS A 113 -15.94 -1.77 16.69
N ALA A 114 -16.49 -0.73 16.07
CA ALA A 114 -17.91 -0.59 15.79
C ALA A 114 -18.38 -1.40 14.56
N GLY A 115 -17.48 -2.10 13.86
CA GLY A 115 -17.79 -2.89 12.67
C GLY A 115 -18.15 -2.05 11.44
N LYS A 116 -17.76 -0.76 11.40
CA LYS A 116 -18.08 0.17 10.30
C LYS A 116 -16.96 0.17 9.26
N HIS A 117 -17.31 0.06 7.99
CA HIS A 117 -16.34 0.22 6.89
C HIS A 117 -15.76 1.64 6.86
N VAL A 118 -14.54 1.80 6.36
CA VAL A 118 -13.80 3.06 6.49
C VAL A 118 -13.24 3.52 5.16
N PHE A 119 -13.58 4.74 4.79
CA PHE A 119 -12.83 5.53 3.82
C PHE A 119 -12.04 6.59 4.61
N CYS A 120 -10.73 6.66 4.45
CA CYS A 120 -9.89 7.61 5.18
C CYS A 120 -9.12 8.51 4.22
N GLU A 121 -9.24 9.82 4.41
CA GLU A 121 -8.43 10.80 3.69
C GLU A 121 -6.93 10.62 3.95
N LYS A 122 -6.12 11.12 3.01
CA LYS A 122 -4.66 11.09 3.10
C LYS A 122 -4.13 12.20 4.01
N PRO A 123 -2.95 12.02 4.63
CA PRO A 123 -2.28 10.74 4.82
C PRO A 123 -3.13 9.84 5.74
N ILE A 124 -2.97 8.51 5.61
CA ILE A 124 -3.76 7.55 6.39
C ILE A 124 -3.70 7.84 7.90
N ALA A 125 -2.54 8.26 8.42
CA ALA A 125 -2.38 8.99 9.67
C ALA A 125 -0.97 9.62 9.73
N THR A 126 -0.60 10.16 10.88
CA THR A 126 0.72 10.79 11.13
C THR A 126 1.70 9.93 11.93
N ASN A 127 1.19 9.03 12.78
CA ASN A 127 1.97 8.09 13.60
C ASN A 127 1.97 6.70 12.95
N LEU A 128 3.15 6.13 12.68
CA LEU A 128 3.26 4.88 11.94
C LEU A 128 2.79 3.66 12.75
N GLU A 129 3.21 3.56 14.01
CA GLU A 129 2.85 2.45 14.91
C GLU A 129 1.32 2.37 15.13
N GLU A 130 0.68 3.51 15.42
CA GLU A 130 -0.77 3.60 15.58
C GLU A 130 -1.51 3.26 14.28
N THR A 131 -1.00 3.73 13.14
CA THR A 131 -1.54 3.39 11.82
C THR A 131 -1.48 1.90 11.58
N PHE A 132 -0.34 1.26 11.85
CA PHE A 132 -0.15 -0.17 11.67
C PHE A 132 -1.16 -0.99 12.50
N LYS A 133 -1.32 -0.63 13.78
CA LYS A 133 -2.32 -1.24 14.69
C LYS A 133 -3.74 -1.08 14.16
N ALA A 134 -4.12 0.13 13.73
CA ALA A 134 -5.45 0.41 13.20
C ALA A 134 -5.77 -0.39 11.92
N VAL A 135 -4.82 -0.44 10.97
CA VAL A 135 -4.96 -1.18 9.71
C VAL A 135 -5.11 -2.69 9.97
N ASN A 136 -4.29 -3.26 10.86
CA ASN A 136 -4.38 -4.67 11.21
C ASN A 136 -5.70 -5.00 11.92
N LEU A 137 -6.17 -4.13 12.82
CA LEU A 137 -7.47 -4.29 13.46
C LEU A 137 -8.62 -4.33 12.45
N CYS A 138 -8.60 -3.46 11.43
CA CYS A 138 -9.59 -3.51 10.34
C CYS A 138 -9.59 -4.90 9.65
N ARG A 139 -8.41 -5.44 9.34
CA ARG A 139 -8.26 -6.78 8.75
C ARG A 139 -8.83 -7.87 9.66
N GLU A 140 -8.47 -7.86 10.94
CA GLU A 140 -8.94 -8.83 11.94
C GLU A 140 -10.46 -8.81 12.12
N LYS A 141 -11.07 -7.62 12.02
CA LYS A 141 -12.51 -7.41 12.16
C LYS A 141 -13.29 -7.63 10.86
N GLY A 142 -12.62 -7.89 9.73
CA GLY A 142 -13.26 -7.98 8.42
C GLY A 142 -13.81 -6.62 7.92
N VAL A 143 -13.30 -5.52 8.44
CA VAL A 143 -13.70 -4.16 8.08
C VAL A 143 -12.87 -3.70 6.88
N LYS A 144 -13.54 -3.37 5.77
CA LYS A 144 -12.90 -2.75 4.60
C LYS A 144 -12.40 -1.35 4.97
N LEU A 145 -11.12 -1.11 4.71
CA LEU A 145 -10.45 0.19 4.88
C LEU A 145 -9.85 0.63 3.54
N MET A 146 -10.30 1.77 3.04
CA MET A 146 -9.72 2.45 1.88
C MET A 146 -8.99 3.72 2.30
N THR A 147 -7.79 3.93 1.75
CA THR A 147 -7.07 5.22 1.85
C THR A 147 -7.30 6.04 0.57
N ALA A 148 -7.64 7.32 0.73
CA ALA A 148 -7.95 8.26 -0.35
C ALA A 148 -6.70 8.74 -1.10
N LEU A 149 -6.07 7.84 -1.86
CA LEU A 149 -5.02 8.18 -2.82
C LEU A 149 -5.65 8.39 -4.20
N GLN A 150 -6.55 9.37 -4.24
CA GLN A 150 -7.38 9.79 -5.37
C GLN A 150 -6.69 9.82 -6.74
N ARG A 151 -5.39 10.11 -6.84
CA ARG A 151 -4.66 10.14 -8.12
C ARG A 151 -4.69 8.79 -8.83
N ARG A 152 -4.85 7.66 -8.12
CA ARG A 152 -5.08 6.33 -8.73
C ARG A 152 -6.35 6.28 -9.58
N PHE A 153 -7.33 7.13 -9.27
CA PHE A 153 -8.64 7.23 -9.91
C PHE A 153 -8.75 8.41 -10.89
N ASP A 154 -7.66 9.16 -11.08
CA ASP A 154 -7.57 10.10 -12.20
C ASP A 154 -7.62 9.32 -13.53
N PRO A 155 -8.48 9.70 -14.49
CA PRO A 155 -8.62 8.97 -15.75
C PRO A 155 -7.30 8.81 -16.53
N ASN A 156 -6.39 9.79 -16.45
CA ASN A 156 -5.12 9.74 -17.17
C ASN A 156 -4.15 8.76 -16.49
N PHE A 157 -3.97 8.84 -15.17
CA PHE A 157 -3.12 7.89 -14.44
C PHE A 157 -3.69 6.46 -14.49
N ALA A 158 -5.01 6.30 -14.37
CA ALA A 158 -5.69 5.01 -14.53
C ALA A 158 -5.44 4.41 -15.93
N ARG A 159 -5.48 5.22 -16.99
CA ARG A 159 -5.16 4.77 -18.36
C ARG A 159 -3.70 4.35 -18.52
N VAL A 160 -2.75 5.00 -17.83
CA VAL A 160 -1.34 4.54 -17.77
C VAL A 160 -1.25 3.18 -17.09
N ARG A 161 -1.89 3.00 -15.94
CA ARG A 161 -1.91 1.71 -15.26
C ARG A 161 -2.51 0.61 -16.14
N GLN A 162 -3.60 0.90 -16.84
CA GLN A 162 -4.23 -0.06 -17.75
C GLN A 162 -3.28 -0.46 -18.90
N SER A 163 -2.50 0.47 -19.44
CA SER A 163 -1.48 0.19 -20.48
C SER A 163 -0.43 -0.79 -19.99
N ILE A 164 0.04 -0.61 -18.75
CA ILE A 164 0.99 -1.52 -18.09
C ILE A 164 0.36 -2.91 -17.94
N GLN A 165 -0.87 -2.98 -17.42
CA GLN A 165 -1.58 -4.25 -17.21
C GLN A 165 -1.88 -5.00 -18.51
N ASN A 166 -2.15 -4.27 -19.60
CA ASN A 166 -2.38 -4.84 -20.92
C ASN A 166 -1.09 -5.27 -21.64
N GLY A 167 0.08 -4.86 -21.13
CA GLY A 167 1.37 -5.11 -21.76
C GLY A 167 1.66 -4.25 -23.00
N ASP A 168 0.92 -3.14 -23.18
CA ASP A 168 1.04 -2.22 -24.34
C ASP A 168 2.48 -1.67 -24.47
N ILE A 169 3.15 -1.41 -23.34
CA ILE A 169 4.54 -0.95 -23.26
C ILE A 169 5.53 -2.04 -22.85
N GLY A 170 5.09 -3.30 -22.77
CA GLY A 170 5.86 -4.40 -22.20
C GLY A 170 6.02 -4.28 -20.68
N GLU A 171 7.16 -4.73 -20.18
CA GLU A 171 7.50 -4.68 -18.76
C GLU A 171 8.00 -3.27 -18.38
N PRO A 172 7.48 -2.63 -17.31
CA PRO A 172 8.02 -1.36 -16.83
C PRO A 172 9.54 -1.43 -16.60
N ILE A 173 10.27 -0.34 -16.85
CA ILE A 173 11.72 -0.22 -16.63
C ILE A 173 11.99 0.93 -15.66
N LEU A 174 11.39 2.09 -15.93
CA LEU A 174 11.59 3.32 -15.16
C LEU A 174 10.28 4.09 -15.10
N VAL A 175 9.92 4.56 -13.90
CA VAL A 175 8.80 5.49 -13.70
C VAL A 175 9.37 6.87 -13.40
N LYS A 176 8.87 7.91 -14.06
CA LYS A 176 9.14 9.30 -13.68
C LYS A 176 7.84 10.00 -13.34
N LEU A 177 7.84 10.73 -12.23
CA LEU A 177 6.72 11.52 -11.76
C LEU A 177 7.18 12.94 -11.47
N CYS A 178 6.40 13.90 -11.92
CA CYS A 178 6.57 15.32 -11.63
C CYS A 178 5.29 15.81 -10.98
N SER A 179 5.39 16.44 -9.80
CA SER A 179 4.24 17.00 -9.09
C SER A 179 4.58 18.35 -8.50
N ARG A 180 4.08 19.42 -9.12
CA ARG A 180 4.33 20.80 -8.69
C ARG A 180 3.02 21.55 -8.49
N ASP A 181 2.88 22.16 -7.33
CA ASP A 181 1.69 22.94 -6.98
C ASP A 181 1.83 24.39 -7.48
N PRO A 182 0.74 25.12 -7.77
CA PRO A 182 0.83 26.50 -8.27
C PRO A 182 1.47 27.47 -7.27
N ALA A 183 1.26 27.25 -5.97
CA ALA A 183 1.80 28.04 -4.89
C ALA A 183 1.82 27.24 -3.57
N PRO A 184 2.71 27.59 -2.62
CA PRO A 184 2.74 26.94 -1.31
C PRO A 184 1.43 27.16 -0.54
N PRO A 185 1.02 26.21 0.31
CA PRO A 185 -0.08 26.44 1.24
C PRO A 185 0.34 27.47 2.31
N PRO A 186 -0.61 28.05 3.06
CA PRO A 186 -0.29 28.96 4.16
C PRO A 186 0.69 28.33 5.16
N LEU A 187 1.65 29.11 5.68
CA LEU A 187 2.71 28.61 6.58
C LEU A 187 2.16 27.83 7.79
N LYS A 188 1.03 28.27 8.35
CA LYS A 188 0.34 27.58 9.46
C LYS A 188 -0.12 26.15 9.14
N TYR A 189 -0.29 25.82 7.87
CA TYR A 189 -0.63 24.48 7.38
C TYR A 189 0.63 23.66 7.15
N VAL A 190 1.71 24.29 6.67
CA VAL A 190 3.01 23.62 6.51
C VAL A 190 3.54 23.16 7.88
N LYS A 191 3.48 24.05 8.88
CA LYS A 191 3.92 23.76 10.25
C LYS A 191 3.06 22.69 10.90
N GLY A 192 3.66 21.55 11.23
CA GLY A 192 2.98 20.37 11.76
C GLY A 192 2.21 19.56 10.70
N GLY A 193 2.29 19.93 9.43
CA GLY A 193 1.66 19.23 8.30
C GLY A 193 2.43 18.00 7.84
N GLY A 194 3.60 17.72 8.42
CA GLY A 194 4.45 16.57 8.07
C GLY A 194 5.41 16.83 6.91
N GLY A 195 5.55 18.10 6.50
CA GLY A 195 6.49 18.53 5.46
C GLY A 195 6.13 18.06 4.05
N ILE A 196 7.01 18.37 3.09
CA ILE A 196 6.74 18.11 1.67
C ILE A 196 6.54 16.62 1.36
N PHE A 197 7.18 15.72 2.10
CA PHE A 197 7.11 14.28 1.83
C PHE A 197 5.77 13.65 2.24
N LYS A 198 5.25 13.97 3.43
CA LYS A 198 3.97 13.40 3.93
C LYS A 198 2.74 14.11 3.35
N ASP A 199 2.84 15.42 3.11
CA ASP A 199 1.71 16.22 2.62
C ASP A 199 1.55 16.14 1.10
N MET A 200 2.65 16.28 0.36
CA MET A 200 2.64 16.44 -1.10
C MET A 200 3.13 15.20 -1.83
N ALA A 201 4.36 14.76 -1.56
CA ALA A 201 5.00 13.65 -2.27
C ALA A 201 4.32 12.30 -2.02
N ILE A 202 3.53 12.16 -0.94
CA ILE A 202 2.83 10.91 -0.61
C ILE A 202 2.00 10.36 -1.78
N HIS A 203 1.41 11.24 -2.59
CA HIS A 203 0.67 10.85 -3.79
C HIS A 203 1.58 10.27 -4.87
N ASP A 204 2.78 10.82 -5.04
CA ASP A 204 3.75 10.36 -6.03
C ASP A 204 4.49 9.11 -5.55
N LEU A 205 4.75 8.99 -4.25
CA LEU A 205 5.28 7.78 -3.62
C LEU A 205 4.31 6.62 -3.82
N ASP A 206 3.03 6.83 -3.54
CA ASP A 206 1.98 5.87 -3.86
C ASP A 206 1.91 5.55 -5.36
N MET A 207 1.83 6.58 -6.21
CA MET A 207 1.71 6.42 -7.66
C MET A 207 2.90 5.66 -8.26
N SER A 208 4.11 5.87 -7.72
CA SER A 208 5.30 5.14 -8.17
C SER A 208 5.17 3.64 -7.94
N ARG A 209 4.68 3.23 -6.76
CA ARG A 209 4.40 1.83 -6.42
C ARG A 209 3.23 1.28 -7.25
N PHE A 210 2.16 2.06 -7.39
CA PHE A 210 0.99 1.70 -8.17
C PHE A 210 1.33 1.46 -9.64
N LEU A 211 2.12 2.32 -10.28
CA LEU A 211 2.52 2.15 -11.68
C LEU A 211 3.56 1.05 -11.84
N MET A 212 4.57 0.99 -10.96
CA MET A 212 5.61 -0.04 -11.03
C MET A 212 5.05 -1.46 -10.81
N GLY A 213 4.02 -1.62 -9.99
CA GLY A 213 3.45 -2.92 -9.66
C GLY A 213 4.40 -3.82 -8.86
N SER A 214 5.36 -3.23 -8.15
CA SER A 214 6.32 -3.92 -7.29
C SER A 214 6.41 -3.21 -5.95
N GLU A 215 6.79 -3.94 -4.90
CA GLU A 215 7.03 -3.35 -3.60
C GLU A 215 8.35 -2.55 -3.57
N PRO A 216 8.33 -1.35 -2.98
CA PRO A 216 9.52 -0.52 -2.80
C PRO A 216 10.36 -1.03 -1.61
N VAL A 217 11.68 -0.91 -1.71
CA VAL A 217 12.64 -1.45 -0.71
C VAL A 217 13.55 -0.38 -0.11
N ALA A 218 13.88 0.66 -0.88
CA ALA A 218 14.77 1.73 -0.42
C ALA A 218 14.46 3.05 -1.12
N ILE A 219 14.87 4.15 -0.49
CA ILE A 219 14.70 5.50 -1.04
C ILE A 219 15.94 6.35 -0.82
N MET A 220 16.23 7.23 -1.78
CA MET A 220 17.17 8.33 -1.66
C MET A 220 16.40 9.62 -1.94
N ALA A 221 16.51 10.61 -1.07
CA ALA A 221 15.83 11.89 -1.22
C ALA A 221 16.76 13.05 -0.89
N SER A 222 16.47 14.19 -1.49
CA SER A 222 17.08 15.48 -1.17
C SER A 222 16.00 16.57 -1.16
N GLY A 223 16.08 17.48 -0.20
CA GLY A 223 15.18 18.62 -0.09
C GLY A 223 15.91 19.95 -0.08
N SER A 224 15.25 20.99 -0.59
CA SER A 224 15.71 22.38 -0.55
C SER A 224 14.53 23.33 -0.30
N CYS A 225 14.85 24.57 0.04
CA CYS A 225 13.88 25.65 0.16
C CYS A 225 14.30 26.79 -0.77
N THR A 226 13.57 26.96 -1.88
CA THR A 226 13.89 27.94 -2.93
C THR A 226 12.71 28.82 -3.33
N VAL A 227 11.54 28.60 -2.73
CA VAL A 227 10.28 29.26 -3.02
C VAL A 227 9.89 30.24 -1.92
N SER A 228 9.82 29.79 -0.66
CA SER A 228 9.38 30.60 0.48
C SER A 228 10.43 30.58 1.59
N PRO A 229 11.11 31.71 1.85
CA PRO A 229 12.09 31.81 2.94
C PRO A 229 11.50 31.43 4.31
N GLU A 230 10.21 31.71 4.55
CA GLU A 230 9.57 31.38 5.83
C GLU A 230 9.40 29.87 6.06
N ILE A 231 9.33 29.07 4.98
CA ILE A 231 9.33 27.61 5.09
C ILE A 231 10.71 27.12 5.56
N ALA A 232 11.80 27.75 5.11
CA ALA A 232 13.17 27.36 5.46
C ALA A 232 13.48 27.44 6.96
N GLU A 233 12.73 28.26 7.71
CA GLU A 233 12.85 28.45 9.15
C GLU A 233 12.15 27.35 9.98
N LEU A 234 11.46 26.40 9.33
CA LEU A 234 10.85 25.26 10.00
C LEU A 234 11.90 24.17 10.31
N ASP A 235 11.51 23.22 11.16
CA ASP A 235 12.38 22.12 11.56
C ASP A 235 12.21 20.88 10.66
N GLY A 236 13.24 20.04 10.67
CA GLY A 236 13.19 18.73 10.04
C GLY A 236 12.84 18.76 8.55
N PRO A 237 12.06 17.79 8.05
CA PRO A 237 11.59 17.77 6.67
C PRO A 237 10.54 18.83 6.31
N GLU A 238 10.03 19.61 7.28
CA GLU A 238 9.06 20.68 7.01
C GLU A 238 9.70 21.90 6.36
N LYS A 239 11.03 22.05 6.49
CA LYS A 239 11.81 23.15 5.91
C LYS A 239 11.99 23.11 4.40
N TYR A 240 11.46 22.09 3.74
CA TYR A 240 11.61 21.89 2.31
C TYR A 240 10.35 22.32 1.56
N ASP A 241 10.54 23.11 0.50
CA ASP A 241 9.50 23.45 -0.48
C ASP A 241 9.71 22.79 -1.84
N THR A 242 10.88 22.18 -2.05
CA THR A 242 11.27 21.47 -3.26
C THR A 242 12.02 20.19 -2.86
N ALA A 243 11.74 19.07 -3.53
CA ALA A 243 12.47 17.83 -3.30
C ALA A 243 12.63 16.98 -4.57
N SER A 244 13.68 16.17 -4.58
CA SER A 244 13.94 15.13 -5.57
C SER A 244 14.13 13.80 -4.87
N ILE A 245 13.53 12.74 -5.42
CA ILE A 245 13.41 11.45 -4.77
C ILE A 245 13.67 10.34 -5.80
N MET A 246 14.41 9.32 -5.40
CA MET A 246 14.62 8.09 -6.13
C MET A 246 14.18 6.90 -5.28
N VAL A 247 13.28 6.07 -5.82
CA VAL A 247 12.76 4.87 -5.15
C VAL A 247 13.31 3.63 -5.84
N LYS A 248 13.78 2.65 -5.06
CA LYS A 248 14.15 1.31 -5.53
C LYS A 248 13.06 0.31 -5.20
N PHE A 249 12.81 -0.61 -6.13
CA PHE A 249 11.82 -1.66 -6.00
C PHE A 249 12.48 -3.04 -5.90
N ALA A 250 11.77 -4.01 -5.31
CA ALA A 250 12.25 -5.38 -5.11
C ALA A 250 12.64 -6.08 -6.41
N ASN A 251 12.02 -5.72 -7.53
CA ASN A 251 12.36 -6.20 -8.87
C ASN A 251 13.61 -5.55 -9.50
N GLY A 252 14.34 -4.71 -8.74
CA GLY A 252 15.56 -4.02 -9.19
C GLY A 252 15.32 -2.79 -10.08
N ARG A 253 14.05 -2.39 -10.30
CA ARG A 253 13.68 -1.20 -11.08
C ARG A 253 13.59 0.02 -10.16
N GLU A 254 13.51 1.20 -10.78
CA GLU A 254 13.53 2.47 -10.06
C GLU A 254 12.41 3.41 -10.49
N ALA A 255 12.11 4.37 -9.61
CA ALA A 255 11.31 5.54 -9.94
C ALA A 255 12.05 6.84 -9.58
N LEU A 256 11.84 7.88 -10.37
CA LEU A 256 12.31 9.24 -10.13
C LEU A 256 11.11 10.16 -9.90
N ILE A 257 11.16 10.95 -8.83
CA ILE A 257 10.08 11.84 -8.47
C ILE A 257 10.66 13.22 -8.17
N ASP A 258 10.10 14.26 -8.78
CA ASP A 258 10.34 15.64 -8.39
C ASP A 258 9.06 16.30 -7.88
N VAL A 259 9.18 17.00 -6.76
CA VAL A 259 8.07 17.76 -6.16
C VAL A 259 8.48 19.19 -5.84
N CYS A 260 7.57 20.13 -6.07
CA CYS A 260 7.79 21.54 -5.76
C CYS A 260 6.49 22.22 -5.35
N ARG A 261 6.50 22.99 -4.25
CA ARG A 261 5.33 23.76 -3.81
C ARG A 261 4.99 24.95 -4.73
N GLN A 262 5.79 25.23 -5.77
CA GLN A 262 5.48 26.28 -6.73
C GLN A 262 5.87 25.93 -8.18
N ALA A 263 4.88 26.00 -9.05
CA ALA A 263 4.97 26.12 -10.50
C ALA A 263 4.08 27.31 -10.90
N PRO A 264 4.65 28.48 -11.23
CA PRO A 264 3.87 29.71 -11.43
C PRO A 264 2.93 29.65 -12.66
N TYR A 265 3.02 28.58 -13.44
CA TYR A 265 2.20 28.30 -14.60
C TYR A 265 1.03 27.34 -14.30
N GLY A 266 0.74 27.02 -13.03
CA GLY A 266 -0.34 26.09 -12.64
C GLY A 266 0.19 24.72 -12.22
N TYR A 267 -0.70 23.73 -12.10
CA TYR A 267 -0.31 22.37 -11.71
C TYR A 267 0.58 21.73 -12.79
N ASP A 268 1.68 21.13 -12.34
CA ASP A 268 2.54 20.27 -13.17
C ASP A 268 2.55 18.85 -12.60
N GLN A 269 1.71 17.97 -13.13
CA GLN A 269 1.41 16.64 -12.59
C GLN A 269 1.46 15.60 -13.72
N ARG A 270 2.68 15.16 -14.04
CA ARG A 270 2.96 14.29 -15.18
C ARG A 270 3.55 12.96 -14.73
N ALA A 271 3.23 11.91 -15.47
CA ALA A 271 3.87 10.61 -15.35
C ALA A 271 4.47 10.18 -16.68
N GLU A 272 5.59 9.48 -16.63
CA GLU A 272 6.21 8.76 -17.74
C GLU A 272 6.58 7.36 -17.25
N VAL A 273 6.18 6.33 -18.00
CA VAL A 273 6.58 4.94 -17.72
C VAL A 273 7.24 4.41 -18.98
N LEU A 274 8.57 4.25 -18.92
CA LEU A 274 9.32 3.52 -19.92
C LEU A 274 9.14 2.02 -19.67
N GLY A 275 8.84 1.26 -20.70
CA GLY A 275 8.80 -0.20 -20.66
C GLY A 275 9.61 -0.84 -21.79
N THR A 276 9.74 -2.16 -21.77
CA THR A 276 10.57 -2.92 -22.73
C THR A 276 10.11 -2.84 -24.18
N LYS A 277 8.86 -2.43 -24.44
CA LYS A 277 8.28 -2.35 -25.80
C LYS A 277 7.80 -0.95 -26.17
N GLY A 278 7.93 0.03 -25.29
CA GLY A 278 7.44 1.39 -25.55
C GLY A 278 7.44 2.25 -24.29
N MET A 279 6.75 3.38 -24.36
CA MET A 279 6.62 4.31 -23.26
C MET A 279 5.21 4.91 -23.28
N MET A 280 4.64 5.11 -22.10
CA MET A 280 3.39 5.87 -21.94
C MET A 280 3.62 7.06 -21.02
N GLN A 281 2.99 8.19 -21.34
CA GLN A 281 3.09 9.41 -20.54
C GLN A 281 1.75 10.13 -20.43
N THR A 282 1.61 10.94 -19.39
CA THR A 282 0.52 11.92 -19.22
C THR A 282 1.07 13.34 -19.30
N ASP A 283 0.23 14.26 -19.77
CA ASP A 283 0.51 15.70 -19.75
C ASP A 283 -0.46 16.42 -18.80
N ASN A 284 -0.22 17.71 -18.57
CA ASN A 284 -1.03 18.55 -17.70
C ASN A 284 -2.44 18.77 -18.27
N MET A 285 -3.43 18.82 -17.38
CA MET A 285 -4.80 19.14 -17.77
C MET A 285 -5.05 20.65 -17.78
N HIS A 286 -5.68 21.11 -18.85
CA HIS A 286 -6.09 22.50 -19.04
C HIS A 286 -7.61 22.64 -18.92
N PRO A 287 -8.12 23.82 -18.52
CA PRO A 287 -9.56 24.12 -18.52
C PRO A 287 -10.22 23.96 -19.90
N SER A 288 -9.48 24.23 -20.98
CA SER A 288 -9.96 24.09 -22.34
C SER A 288 -8.89 23.50 -23.27
N THR A 289 -9.30 22.99 -24.42
CA THR A 289 -8.39 22.55 -25.49
C THR A 289 -8.06 23.67 -26.48
N ALA A 290 -8.46 24.92 -26.19
CA ALA A 290 -8.24 26.04 -27.08
C ALA A 290 -6.75 26.37 -27.19
N ARG A 291 -6.32 26.75 -28.40
CA ARG A 291 -4.94 27.12 -28.70
C ARG A 291 -4.89 28.46 -29.41
N ILE A 292 -3.88 29.25 -29.07
CA ILE A 292 -3.59 30.52 -29.73
C ILE A 292 -2.53 30.26 -30.81
N PHE A 293 -2.74 30.82 -32.00
CA PHE A 293 -1.77 30.86 -33.09
C PHE A 293 -1.68 32.32 -33.58
N SER A 294 -0.78 33.11 -33.01
CA SER A 294 -0.55 34.50 -33.38
C SER A 294 0.92 34.75 -33.72
N ASP A 295 1.23 35.96 -34.20
CA ASP A 295 2.60 36.42 -34.41
C ASP A 295 3.43 36.54 -33.11
N LYS A 296 2.77 36.52 -31.94
CA LYS A 296 3.40 36.65 -30.62
C LYS A 296 3.47 35.34 -29.83
N PHE A 297 2.58 34.39 -30.08
CA PHE A 297 2.48 33.18 -29.27
C PHE A 297 1.78 32.03 -30.01
N VAL A 298 2.31 30.81 -29.85
CA VAL A 298 1.69 29.56 -30.30
C VAL A 298 1.67 28.56 -29.14
N GLY A 299 0.49 28.17 -28.67
CA GLY A 299 0.38 27.31 -27.49
C GLY A 299 -1.04 27.14 -26.96
N SER A 300 -1.18 26.53 -25.78
CA SER A 300 -2.46 26.47 -25.05
C SER A 300 -2.94 27.88 -24.71
N ALA A 301 -4.24 28.15 -24.90
CA ALA A 301 -4.83 29.45 -24.57
C ALA A 301 -4.88 29.70 -23.06
N ASP A 302 -5.06 28.64 -22.29
CA ASP A 302 -5.15 28.66 -20.83
C ASP A 302 -3.94 27.98 -20.19
N MET A 303 -3.59 28.41 -18.99
CA MET A 303 -2.68 27.65 -18.13
C MET A 303 -3.31 26.30 -17.74
N PRO A 304 -2.50 25.29 -17.37
CA PRO A 304 -2.99 24.15 -16.59
C PRO A 304 -3.88 24.60 -15.42
N TYR A 305 -4.76 23.71 -14.96
CA TYR A 305 -5.53 23.97 -13.75
C TYR A 305 -4.62 24.44 -12.61
N ASP A 306 -5.14 25.31 -11.75
CA ASP A 306 -4.41 25.93 -10.63
C ASP A 306 -5.09 25.64 -9.27
N PHE A 307 -6.17 24.87 -9.28
CA PHE A 307 -6.85 24.45 -8.06
C PHE A 307 -7.18 22.95 -8.06
N PHE A 308 -6.78 22.25 -6.99
CA PHE A 308 -6.86 20.78 -6.95
C PHE A 308 -8.28 20.27 -7.10
N MET A 309 -9.29 20.99 -6.59
CA MET A 309 -10.69 20.56 -6.73
C MET A 309 -11.15 20.59 -8.19
N SER A 310 -10.68 21.57 -8.97
CA SER A 310 -10.95 21.62 -10.41
C SER A 310 -10.17 20.54 -11.14
N ARG A 311 -8.89 20.35 -10.79
CA ARG A 311 -7.99 19.36 -11.41
C ARG A 311 -8.44 17.92 -11.16
N TYR A 312 -8.91 17.60 -9.94
CA TYR A 312 -9.18 16.23 -9.48
C TYR A 312 -10.65 15.94 -9.22
N LYS A 313 -11.58 16.81 -9.67
CA LYS A 313 -13.03 16.60 -9.48
C LYS A 313 -13.48 15.19 -9.86
N GLU A 314 -13.05 14.73 -11.03
CA GLU A 314 -13.41 13.39 -11.51
C GLU A 314 -12.74 12.28 -10.68
N ALA A 315 -11.49 12.48 -10.25
CA ALA A 315 -10.78 11.50 -9.41
C ALA A 315 -11.48 11.29 -8.06
N TYR A 316 -11.90 12.36 -7.37
CA TYR A 316 -12.65 12.27 -6.10
C TYR A 316 -14.00 11.57 -6.27
N LYS A 317 -14.67 11.80 -7.40
CA LYS A 317 -15.91 11.10 -7.73
C LYS A 317 -15.65 9.61 -7.94
N GLN A 318 -14.66 9.27 -8.77
CA GLN A 318 -14.34 7.89 -9.13
C GLN A 318 -13.82 7.07 -7.94
N GLU A 319 -13.01 7.64 -7.05
CA GLU A 319 -12.56 6.92 -5.85
C GLU A 319 -13.71 6.63 -4.88
N THR A 320 -14.65 7.58 -4.74
CA THR A 320 -15.83 7.43 -3.89
C THR A 320 -16.71 6.33 -4.45
N MET A 321 -16.99 6.36 -5.75
CA MET A 321 -17.78 5.34 -6.44
C MET A 321 -17.11 3.97 -6.37
N ALA A 322 -15.78 3.89 -6.54
CA ALA A 322 -15.05 2.63 -6.48
C ALA A 322 -15.06 2.01 -5.08
N PHE A 323 -15.00 2.83 -4.02
CA PHE A 323 -15.15 2.29 -2.67
C PHE A 323 -16.57 1.79 -2.42
N VAL A 324 -17.58 2.58 -2.76
CA VAL A 324 -19.00 2.20 -2.65
C VAL A 324 -19.25 0.89 -3.40
N ASP A 325 -18.75 0.75 -4.63
CA ASP A 325 -18.86 -0.48 -5.42
C ASP A 325 -18.23 -1.68 -4.70
N SER A 326 -17.06 -1.49 -4.06
CA SER A 326 -16.40 -2.54 -3.27
C SER A 326 -17.19 -2.98 -2.03
N LEU A 327 -17.99 -2.08 -1.46
CA LEU A 327 -18.90 -2.40 -0.37
C LEU A 327 -20.12 -3.18 -0.88
N VAL A 328 -20.77 -2.71 -1.94
CA VAL A 328 -21.95 -3.34 -2.54
C VAL A 328 -21.64 -4.76 -3.05
N ASN A 329 -20.52 -4.92 -3.73
CA ASN A 329 -20.16 -6.17 -4.41
C ASN A 329 -19.27 -7.09 -3.56
N ASP A 330 -19.02 -6.73 -2.31
CA ASP A 330 -18.10 -7.41 -1.41
C ASP A 330 -16.71 -7.73 -2.04
N THR A 331 -16.12 -6.76 -2.75
CA THR A 331 -14.77 -6.91 -3.33
C THR A 331 -13.70 -6.19 -2.47
N PRO A 332 -12.40 -6.53 -2.60
CA PRO A 332 -11.35 -5.81 -1.89
C PRO A 332 -11.38 -4.31 -2.18
N ALA A 333 -11.03 -3.48 -1.19
CA ALA A 333 -10.90 -2.05 -1.39
C ALA A 333 -9.85 -1.75 -2.47
N PRO A 334 -10.14 -0.86 -3.45
CA PRO A 334 -9.26 -0.61 -4.60
C PRO A 334 -7.97 0.13 -4.24
N CYS A 335 -7.96 0.83 -3.10
CA CYS A 335 -6.77 1.42 -2.49
C CYS A 335 -6.81 1.13 -0.99
N SER A 336 -6.23 0.02 -0.57
CA SER A 336 -6.35 -0.52 0.78
C SER A 336 -5.61 0.31 1.84
N GLY A 337 -5.91 0.06 3.12
CA GLY A 337 -5.11 0.61 4.23
C GLY A 337 -3.62 0.26 4.15
N ARG A 338 -3.24 -0.88 3.53
CA ARG A 338 -1.84 -1.24 3.29
C ARG A 338 -1.18 -0.27 2.30
N ASP A 339 -1.90 0.17 1.27
CA ASP A 339 -1.39 1.16 0.32
C ASP A 339 -1.06 2.47 1.03
N GLY A 340 -1.97 2.96 1.88
CA GLY A 340 -1.74 4.15 2.71
C GLY A 340 -0.56 3.99 3.67
N LEU A 341 -0.43 2.83 4.31
CA LEU A 341 0.68 2.53 5.22
C LEU A 341 2.03 2.54 4.48
N VAL A 342 2.14 1.89 3.33
CA VAL A 342 3.38 1.87 2.54
C VAL A 342 3.73 3.27 2.05
N ALA A 343 2.76 4.06 1.59
CA ALA A 343 3.01 5.45 1.20
C ALA A 343 3.52 6.31 2.37
N LEU A 344 3.01 6.08 3.59
CA LEU A 344 3.49 6.75 4.81
C LEU A 344 4.93 6.32 5.16
N ILE A 345 5.26 5.02 5.08
CA ILE A 345 6.63 4.51 5.29
C ILE A 345 7.60 5.16 4.30
N MET A 346 7.23 5.19 3.02
CA MET A 346 8.02 5.85 1.97
C MET A 346 8.25 7.34 2.29
N ALA A 347 7.23 8.04 2.78
CA ALA A 347 7.33 9.46 3.10
C ALA A 347 8.22 9.72 4.32
N ILE A 348 8.16 8.87 5.35
CA ILE A 348 9.04 8.93 6.51
C ILE A 348 10.48 8.65 6.09
N ALA A 349 10.71 7.58 5.32
CA ALA A 349 12.02 7.21 4.80
C ALA A 349 12.63 8.33 3.92
N ALA A 350 11.83 9.00 3.10
CA ALA A 350 12.27 10.15 2.31
C ALA A 350 12.72 11.33 3.20
N GLY A 351 11.99 11.60 4.28
CA GLY A 351 12.38 12.59 5.28
C GLY A 351 13.75 12.28 5.90
N ILE A 352 13.92 11.06 6.41
CA ILE A 352 15.18 10.58 7.00
C ILE A 352 16.31 10.69 5.97
N SER A 353 16.08 10.22 4.74
CA SER A 353 17.07 10.26 3.66
C SER A 353 17.51 11.68 3.31
N ALA A 354 16.59 12.63 3.27
CA ALA A 354 16.89 14.04 2.97
C ALA A 354 17.74 14.71 4.07
N GLU A 355 17.54 14.32 5.33
CA GLU A 355 18.30 14.83 6.46
C GLU A 355 19.68 14.17 6.58
N GLU A 356 19.73 12.84 6.47
CA GLU A 356 20.94 12.03 6.65
C GLU A 356 21.79 11.91 5.38
N ARG A 357 21.25 12.29 4.22
CA ARG A 357 21.92 12.30 2.90
C ARG A 357 22.42 10.91 2.49
N ARG A 358 21.60 9.88 2.70
CA ARG A 358 21.92 8.48 2.37
C ARG A 358 20.68 7.72 1.89
N TRP A 359 20.91 6.54 1.31
CA TRP A 359 19.83 5.57 1.09
C TRP A 359 19.26 5.12 2.44
N VAL A 360 17.93 5.04 2.53
CA VAL A 360 17.20 4.51 3.67
C VAL A 360 16.42 3.29 3.20
N GLN A 361 16.69 2.13 3.81
CA GLN A 361 15.89 0.93 3.63
C GLN A 361 14.59 1.04 4.43
N PHE A 362 13.50 0.42 3.96
CA PHE A 362 12.19 0.61 4.59
C PHE A 362 12.02 -0.20 5.87
N ASP A 363 12.75 -1.29 6.02
CA ASP A 363 12.86 -2.05 7.27
C ASP A 363 13.47 -1.21 8.41
N GLU A 364 14.42 -0.32 8.12
CA GLU A 364 14.98 0.61 9.11
C GLU A 364 13.89 1.46 9.79
N VAL A 365 12.91 1.92 9.00
CA VAL A 365 11.78 2.72 9.51
C VAL A 365 10.88 1.87 10.41
N LEU A 366 10.59 0.64 9.99
CA LEU A 366 9.75 -0.28 10.75
C LEU A 366 10.43 -0.71 12.06
N VAL A 367 11.74 -0.94 12.04
CA VAL A 367 12.55 -1.25 13.24
C VAL A 367 12.60 -0.06 14.19
N ALA A 368 12.81 1.15 13.66
CA ALA A 368 12.87 2.37 14.48
C ALA A 368 11.55 2.64 15.23
N GLU A 369 10.43 2.28 14.61
CA GLU A 369 9.08 2.42 15.18
C GLU A 369 8.64 1.18 16.00
N GLY A 370 9.52 0.19 16.17
CA GLY A 370 9.24 -1.02 16.95
C GLY A 370 8.14 -1.93 16.37
N ILE A 371 7.85 -1.78 15.07
CA ILE A 371 6.83 -2.57 14.36
C ILE A 371 7.37 -3.96 14.03
N ILE A 372 8.65 -4.04 13.67
CA ILE A 372 9.38 -5.30 13.46
C ILE A 372 10.62 -5.30 14.35
N ASN A 373 11.05 -6.49 14.78
CA ASN A 373 12.30 -6.61 15.52
C ASN A 373 13.48 -6.44 14.57
N LYS A 374 14.55 -5.77 15.04
CA LYS A 374 15.81 -5.73 14.31
C LYS A 374 16.31 -7.17 14.15
N PRO A 375 16.53 -7.67 12.91
CA PRO A 375 17.16 -8.97 12.75
C PRO A 375 18.49 -8.96 13.51
N ALA A 376 18.79 -10.03 14.23
CA ALA A 376 20.10 -10.21 14.86
C ALA A 376 21.17 -10.26 13.76
N LEU A 377 21.74 -9.10 13.42
CA LEU A 377 22.88 -8.91 12.51
C LEU A 377 22.90 -9.88 11.32
N ALA A 378 21.99 -9.70 10.37
CA ALA A 378 22.25 -10.18 9.01
C ALA A 378 23.29 -9.24 8.36
N PRO A 379 24.37 -9.77 7.74
CA PRO A 379 25.41 -8.93 7.16
C PRO A 379 24.85 -8.09 6.01
N GLU A 380 25.29 -6.83 5.91
CA GLU A 380 24.97 -5.93 4.80
C GLU A 380 25.21 -6.61 3.44
N ARG A 381 24.21 -6.60 2.52
CA ARG A 381 24.33 -6.09 1.13
C ARG A 381 23.21 -6.47 0.14
N PRO A 382 23.12 -5.75 -1.01
CA PRO A 382 22.03 -5.82 -1.97
C PRO A 382 22.23 -6.97 -2.94
N MET A 383 21.35 -7.97 -2.88
CA MET A 383 21.15 -8.94 -3.95
C MET A 383 19.64 -9.16 -4.10
N SER A 384 19.17 -9.45 -5.32
CA SER A 384 17.78 -9.85 -5.52
C SER A 384 17.50 -11.10 -4.68
N ALA A 385 16.24 -11.29 -4.23
CA ALA A 385 15.84 -12.44 -3.42
C ALA A 385 16.34 -13.77 -4.02
N GLU A 386 16.26 -13.92 -5.34
CA GLU A 386 16.76 -15.10 -6.07
C GLU A 386 18.30 -15.29 -5.99
N ALA A 387 19.07 -14.20 -6.04
CA ALA A 387 20.53 -14.24 -5.91
C ALA A 387 20.97 -14.48 -4.46
N TRP A 388 20.19 -13.99 -3.48
CA TRP A 388 20.38 -14.26 -2.06
C TRP A 388 20.08 -15.73 -1.73
N VAL A 389 18.95 -16.27 -2.20
CA VAL A 389 18.62 -17.70 -2.08
C VAL A 389 19.75 -18.57 -2.66
N LYS A 390 20.23 -18.24 -3.86
CA LYS A 390 21.36 -18.95 -4.49
C LYS A 390 22.68 -18.83 -3.71
N ALA A 391 22.90 -17.72 -3.00
CA ALA A 391 24.09 -17.51 -2.18
C ALA A 391 24.02 -18.29 -0.86
N ALA A 392 22.88 -18.24 -0.16
CA ALA A 392 22.62 -19.01 1.06
C ALA A 392 22.74 -20.53 0.79
N LEU A 393 22.18 -21.01 -0.33
CA LEU A 393 22.31 -22.41 -0.74
C LEU A 393 23.77 -22.81 -1.06
N ARG A 394 24.58 -21.91 -1.64
CA ARG A 394 26.02 -22.14 -1.87
C ARG A 394 26.85 -22.15 -0.58
N GLY A 395 26.40 -21.42 0.45
CA GLY A 395 26.99 -21.46 1.80
C GLY A 395 26.89 -22.86 2.40
N ILE A 396 25.68 -23.44 2.36
CA ILE A 396 25.43 -24.83 2.79
C ILE A 396 26.19 -25.86 1.94
N GLU A 397 26.34 -25.65 0.62
CA GLU A 397 27.16 -26.54 -0.23
C GLU A 397 28.64 -26.55 0.17
N ARG A 398 29.14 -25.45 0.75
CA ARG A 398 30.52 -25.31 1.19
C ARG A 398 30.76 -25.93 2.57
N ASP A 399 29.81 -25.78 3.49
CA ASP A 399 29.84 -26.41 4.81
C ASP A 399 28.42 -26.85 5.25
N PRO A 400 28.06 -28.13 5.02
CA PRO A 400 26.73 -28.66 5.35
C PRO A 400 26.37 -28.67 6.84
N ASN A 401 27.35 -28.45 7.73
CA ASN A 401 27.18 -28.42 9.17
C ASN A 401 27.25 -27.00 9.76
N SER A 402 27.42 -25.98 8.92
CA SER A 402 27.44 -24.58 9.35
C SER A 402 26.08 -24.17 9.90
N GLU A 403 26.00 -24.01 11.22
CA GLU A 403 24.76 -23.57 11.89
C GLU A 403 24.34 -22.18 11.41
N THR A 404 25.30 -21.32 11.05
CA THR A 404 25.05 -19.99 10.50
C THR A 404 24.36 -20.07 9.14
N ASP A 405 24.89 -20.87 8.21
CA ASP A 405 24.30 -21.01 6.86
C ASP A 405 22.94 -21.73 6.91
N LEU A 406 22.75 -22.64 7.88
CA LEU A 406 21.47 -23.31 8.10
C LEU A 406 20.39 -22.38 8.65
N ARG A 407 20.77 -21.44 9.52
CA ARG A 407 19.87 -20.38 9.99
C ARG A 407 19.50 -19.42 8.86
N GLU A 408 20.42 -19.13 7.94
CA GLU A 408 20.09 -18.33 6.74
C GLU A 408 19.07 -19.03 5.84
N VAL A 409 19.10 -20.36 5.76
CA VAL A 409 18.08 -21.12 5.03
C VAL A 409 16.78 -21.25 5.79
N PHE A 410 16.78 -21.25 7.12
CA PHE A 410 15.54 -21.17 7.89
C PHE A 410 14.76 -19.87 7.57
N ILE A 411 15.48 -18.75 7.43
CA ILE A 411 14.91 -17.44 7.06
C ILE A 411 14.24 -17.46 5.68
N LEU A 412 14.57 -18.41 4.78
CA LEU A 412 13.86 -18.56 3.51
C LEU A 412 12.42 -19.02 3.68
N PHE A 413 12.12 -19.70 4.79
CA PHE A 413 10.82 -20.32 5.06
C PHE A 413 10.04 -19.57 6.14
N ASP A 414 10.71 -18.81 7.01
CA ASP A 414 10.12 -17.93 8.03
C ASP A 414 9.86 -16.55 7.40
N LEU A 415 8.74 -16.43 6.67
CA LEU A 415 8.47 -15.28 5.82
C LEU A 415 8.02 -14.05 6.61
N ASP A 416 7.41 -14.27 7.77
CA ASP A 416 7.02 -13.20 8.69
C ASP A 416 8.05 -12.91 9.79
N SER A 417 9.14 -13.70 9.84
CA SER A 417 10.26 -13.55 10.77
C SER A 417 9.84 -13.68 12.24
N ASP A 418 8.80 -14.46 12.52
CA ASP A 418 8.32 -14.74 13.87
C ASP A 418 9.15 -15.82 14.60
N GLY A 419 10.09 -16.46 13.88
CA GLY A 419 10.98 -17.50 14.40
C GLY A 419 10.40 -18.92 14.31
N GLU A 420 9.20 -19.06 13.74
CA GLU A 420 8.47 -20.31 13.53
C GLU A 420 8.03 -20.42 12.06
N VAL A 421 8.07 -21.61 11.49
CA VAL A 421 7.68 -21.83 10.09
C VAL A 421 6.37 -22.58 10.02
N THR A 422 5.36 -21.96 9.41
CA THR A 422 4.01 -22.50 9.26
C THR A 422 3.80 -23.15 7.89
N ALA A 423 2.79 -24.02 7.76
CA ALA A 423 2.44 -24.66 6.48
C ALA A 423 2.13 -23.65 5.34
N PRO A 424 1.43 -22.53 5.57
CA PRO A 424 1.28 -21.47 4.56
C PRO A 424 2.62 -20.91 4.09
N GLU A 425 3.55 -20.62 5.01
CA GLU A 425 4.84 -20.05 4.66
C GLU A 425 5.73 -21.05 3.92
N VAL A 426 5.69 -22.33 4.29
CA VAL A 426 6.32 -23.40 3.49
C VAL A 426 5.77 -23.43 2.07
N SER A 427 4.45 -23.34 1.91
CA SER A 427 3.82 -23.34 0.58
C SER A 427 4.24 -22.14 -0.25
N GLU A 428 4.35 -20.96 0.37
CA GLU A 428 4.74 -19.72 -0.28
C GLU A 428 6.23 -19.71 -0.64
N ALA A 429 7.10 -20.14 0.29
CA ALA A 429 8.53 -20.32 0.04
C ALA A 429 8.80 -21.33 -1.09
N LEU A 430 8.08 -22.47 -1.13
CA LEU A 430 8.20 -23.44 -2.23
C LEU A 430 7.76 -22.86 -3.57
N THR A 431 6.71 -22.03 -3.57
CA THR A 431 6.24 -21.34 -4.78
C THR A 431 7.29 -20.34 -5.28
N LEU A 432 7.96 -19.62 -4.38
CA LEU A 432 9.09 -18.74 -4.70
C LEU A 432 10.29 -19.49 -5.29
N LEU A 433 10.46 -20.76 -4.91
CA LEU A 433 11.48 -21.68 -5.44
C LEU A 433 11.04 -22.40 -6.73
N GLY A 434 9.84 -22.12 -7.26
CA GLY A 434 9.32 -22.73 -8.48
C GLY A 434 8.78 -24.15 -8.30
N LEU A 435 8.53 -24.58 -7.06
CA LEU A 435 7.97 -25.88 -6.71
C LEU A 435 6.51 -25.73 -6.27
N SER A 436 5.58 -26.38 -6.96
CA SER A 436 4.17 -26.39 -6.54
C SER A 436 3.85 -27.69 -5.80
N ARG A 437 3.26 -27.57 -4.60
CA ARG A 437 2.75 -28.71 -3.80
C ARG A 437 1.30 -28.48 -3.42
N THR A 438 0.59 -29.57 -3.17
CA THR A 438 -0.78 -29.51 -2.64
C THR A 438 -0.75 -29.16 -1.15
N PRO A 439 -1.79 -28.48 -0.62
CA PRO A 439 -1.88 -28.16 0.81
C PRO A 439 -1.71 -29.38 1.72
N GLU A 440 -2.22 -30.54 1.31
CA GLU A 440 -2.11 -31.79 2.05
C GLU A 440 -0.66 -32.27 2.14
N GLN A 441 0.10 -32.17 1.04
CA GLN A 441 1.53 -32.51 1.02
C GLN A 441 2.32 -31.58 1.94
N VAL A 442 2.09 -30.27 1.87
CA VAL A 442 2.78 -29.29 2.72
C VAL A 442 2.50 -29.56 4.20
N LYS A 443 1.26 -29.92 4.55
CA LYS A 443 0.88 -30.28 5.91
C LYS A 443 1.57 -31.55 6.42
N GLU A 444 1.72 -32.57 5.58
CA GLU A 444 2.50 -33.78 5.91
C GLU A 444 3.99 -33.49 6.09
N MET A 445 4.52 -32.48 5.41
CA MET A 445 5.92 -32.10 5.50
C MET A 445 6.20 -31.39 6.82
N VAL A 446 5.36 -30.41 7.19
CA VAL A 446 5.43 -29.74 8.49
C VAL A 446 5.32 -30.75 9.64
N ALA A 447 4.33 -31.66 9.59
CA ALA A 447 4.09 -32.66 10.62
C ALA A 447 5.23 -33.68 10.83
N LYS A 448 6.18 -33.81 9.89
CA LYS A 448 7.36 -34.67 10.04
C LYS A 448 8.52 -34.00 10.78
N VAL A 449 8.55 -32.68 10.76
CA VAL A 449 9.63 -31.86 11.36
C VAL A 449 9.22 -31.36 12.74
N ASP A 450 7.95 -30.98 12.86
CA ASP A 450 7.26 -30.59 14.09
C ASP A 450 7.31 -31.71 15.13
N GLY A 451 8.34 -31.66 16.00
CA GLY A 451 8.62 -32.67 16.99
C GLY A 451 7.77 -32.50 18.24
N ASN A 452 7.37 -31.27 18.52
CA ASN A 452 6.55 -30.89 19.68
C ASN A 452 5.03 -31.00 19.40
N LYS A 453 4.63 -31.12 18.12
CA LYS A 453 3.26 -31.24 17.59
C LYS A 453 2.40 -29.98 17.75
N ASP A 454 2.99 -28.80 17.71
CA ASP A 454 2.29 -27.52 17.78
C ASP A 454 1.77 -27.01 16.42
N GLY A 455 2.12 -27.69 15.34
CA GLY A 455 1.73 -27.38 13.97
C GLY A 455 2.67 -26.40 13.24
N LYS A 456 3.82 -26.09 13.82
CA LYS A 456 4.85 -25.19 13.29
C LYS A 456 6.23 -25.86 13.35
N ILE A 457 7.25 -25.22 12.79
CA ILE A 457 8.64 -25.69 12.86
C ILE A 457 9.49 -24.58 13.45
N ASP A 458 10.10 -24.82 14.61
CA ASP A 458 11.08 -23.88 15.17
C ASP A 458 12.50 -24.13 14.61
N VAL A 459 13.41 -23.18 14.86
CA VAL A 459 14.81 -23.27 14.41
C VAL A 459 15.51 -24.52 14.95
N GLU A 460 15.21 -24.96 16.17
CA GLU A 460 15.83 -26.14 16.75
C GLU A 460 15.34 -27.44 16.11
N GLU A 461 14.04 -27.54 15.80
CA GLU A 461 13.41 -28.65 15.09
C GLU A 461 13.94 -28.76 13.67
N PHE A 462 14.08 -27.62 12.97
CA PHE A 462 14.71 -27.54 11.67
C PHE A 462 16.17 -28.05 11.69
N LEU A 463 16.97 -27.59 12.67
CA LEU A 463 18.37 -28.01 12.82
C LEU A 463 18.52 -29.48 13.25
N LYS A 464 17.64 -29.98 14.14
CA LYS A 464 17.62 -31.39 14.59
C LYS A 464 17.34 -32.33 13.43
N LEU A 465 16.35 -32.00 12.60
CA LEU A 465 16.02 -32.80 11.42
C LEU A 465 17.18 -32.81 10.42
N TRP A 466 17.77 -31.65 10.12
CA TRP A 466 18.91 -31.52 9.21
C TRP A 466 20.11 -32.38 9.64
N LYS A 467 20.42 -32.39 10.94
CA LYS A 467 21.49 -33.23 11.51
C LYS A 467 21.14 -34.72 11.46
N SER A 468 19.86 -35.09 11.55
CA SER A 468 19.42 -36.48 11.47
C SER A 468 19.41 -37.05 10.04
N THR A 469 19.14 -36.21 9.03
CA THR A 469 19.18 -36.60 7.61
C THR A 469 20.59 -36.58 7.03
N GLY A 470 21.50 -35.78 7.59
CA GLY A 470 22.93 -35.72 7.21
C GLY A 470 23.78 -36.95 7.58
N SER A 471 23.24 -37.95 8.30
CA SER A 471 23.94 -39.20 8.65
C SER A 471 23.96 -40.24 7.51
N LEU A 472 23.27 -39.98 6.39
CA LEU A 472 23.19 -40.89 5.25
C LEU A 472 23.51 -40.08 3.98
N VAL A 473 24.72 -40.26 3.44
CA VAL A 473 25.10 -40.22 2.00
C VAL A 473 26.45 -39.52 1.76
N ASP A 474 27.26 -40.26 1.02
CA ASP A 474 28.67 -40.12 0.71
C ASP A 474 29.02 -38.93 -0.23
N SER A 475 30.09 -38.24 0.12
CA SER A 475 31.14 -37.63 -0.70
C SER A 475 30.96 -37.38 -2.21
N GLN A 476 29.92 -36.67 -2.70
CA GLN A 476 29.99 -35.97 -4.01
C GLN A 476 29.29 -34.60 -4.01
N ARG A 477 29.86 -33.66 -4.79
CA ARG A 477 29.61 -32.20 -4.88
C ARG A 477 28.19 -31.76 -5.30
N ASP A 478 27.21 -32.65 -5.36
CA ASP A 478 25.84 -32.41 -5.85
C ASP A 478 24.77 -32.53 -4.73
N SER A 479 25.18 -32.53 -3.46
CA SER A 479 24.37 -33.02 -2.34
C SER A 479 23.50 -31.97 -1.64
N ALA A 480 23.90 -30.70 -1.54
CA ALA A 480 23.15 -29.73 -0.72
C ALA A 480 21.86 -29.25 -1.39
N PHE A 481 21.89 -29.02 -2.71
CA PHE A 481 20.69 -28.76 -3.52
C PHE A 481 19.72 -29.95 -3.45
N LYS A 482 20.21 -31.19 -3.49
CA LYS A 482 19.35 -32.37 -3.30
C LYS A 482 18.81 -32.50 -1.88
N ASN A 483 19.51 -32.01 -0.85
CA ASN A 483 19.06 -32.12 0.55
C ASN A 483 17.95 -31.12 0.90
N VAL A 484 18.05 -29.86 0.45
CA VAL A 484 16.97 -28.87 0.61
C VAL A 484 15.74 -29.30 -0.18
N PHE A 485 15.91 -29.87 -1.36
CA PHE A 485 14.78 -30.34 -2.17
C PHE A 485 14.22 -31.70 -1.72
N ALA A 486 15.04 -32.60 -1.17
CA ALA A 486 14.57 -33.86 -0.56
C ALA A 486 13.87 -33.66 0.78
N PHE A 487 14.16 -32.57 1.50
CA PHE A 487 13.37 -32.10 2.65
C PHE A 487 11.92 -31.87 2.22
N PHE A 488 11.71 -31.30 1.02
CA PHE A 488 10.40 -30.93 0.51
C PHE A 488 9.85 -31.81 -0.66
N ASP A 489 10.53 -32.90 -1.02
CA ASP A 489 10.11 -33.86 -2.05
C ASP A 489 10.68 -35.28 -1.82
N PRO A 490 9.89 -36.22 -1.28
CA PRO A 490 10.33 -37.60 -1.13
C PRO A 490 10.52 -38.36 -2.46
N VAL A 491 9.98 -37.85 -3.59
CA VAL A 491 9.99 -38.53 -4.90
C VAL A 491 11.30 -38.28 -5.67
N ALA A 492 12.11 -37.29 -5.26
CA ALA A 492 13.36 -36.92 -5.92
C ALA A 492 14.55 -37.87 -5.64
N ARG A 493 14.32 -39.08 -5.11
CA ARG A 493 15.36 -40.05 -4.71
C ARG A 493 15.83 -41.04 -5.79
N ASN A 494 15.38 -40.90 -7.05
CA ASN A 494 15.91 -41.70 -8.17
C ASN A 494 16.55 -40.83 -9.24
#